data_AF-A0A4Y8K5X6-F1
#
_entry.id   AF-A0A4Y8K5X6-F1
#
_cell.length_a   1.000
_cell.length_b   1.000
_cell.length_c   1.000
_cell.angle_alpha   90.00
_cell.angle_beta   90.00
_cell.angle_gamma   90.00
#
_symmetry.space_group_name_H-M   'P 1'
#
loop_
_entity.id
_entity.type
_entity.pdbx_description
1 polymer ?
#
loop_
_entity_poly.entity_id
_entity_poly.type
_entity_poly.pdbx_seq_one_letter_code
_entity_poly.pdbx_strand_id
1 'polypeptide(L)'
;MRELKRVFREECESEPQADGSIGARCWLCRQPINFDEDGREDSFQLDHYYPASTHPEHYEDPANFRPSHGSCNRERGNKAPRPGLGILSRDWLA
;
A
#
# COMPACT_ATOMS: atom_id res chain seq x y z
N MET A 1 -15.09 5.80 -10.41
CA MET A 1 -14.08 6.01 -9.35
C MET A 1 -14.54 5.90 -7.88
N ARG A 2 -15.45 6.73 -7.35
CA ARG A 2 -15.71 6.79 -5.88
C ARG A 2 -16.12 5.45 -5.26
N GLU A 3 -16.96 4.70 -5.96
CA GLU A 3 -17.39 3.36 -5.51
C GLU A 3 -16.23 2.37 -5.49
N LEU A 4 -15.42 2.31 -6.54
CA LEU A 4 -14.23 1.44 -6.60
C LEU A 4 -13.28 1.69 -5.43
N LYS A 5 -13.04 2.97 -5.09
CA LYS A 5 -12.20 3.33 -3.94
C LYS A 5 -12.80 2.89 -2.61
N ARG A 6 -14.13 2.99 -2.47
CA ARG A 6 -14.84 2.57 -1.25
C ARG A 6 -14.76 1.05 -1.07
N VAL A 7 -15.13 0.29 -2.10
CA VAL A 7 -15.09 -1.18 -2.08
C VAL A 7 -13.68 -1.66 -1.78
N PHE A 8 -12.67 -1.09 -2.45
CA PHE A 8 -11.28 -1.47 -2.19
C PHE A 8 -10.83 -1.18 -0.76
N ARG A 9 -11.27 -0.06 -0.17
CA ARG A 9 -11.00 0.25 1.25
C ARG A 9 -11.65 -0.79 2.17
N GLU A 10 -12.91 -1.13 1.94
CA GLU A 10 -13.67 -2.11 2.74
C GLU A 10 -13.02 -3.51 2.67
N GLU A 11 -12.57 -3.92 1.48
CA GLU A 11 -11.82 -5.17 1.28
C GLU A 11 -10.50 -5.16 2.05
N CYS A 12 -9.74 -4.06 1.95
CA CYS A 12 -8.48 -3.91 2.67
C CYS A 12 -8.67 -3.89 4.18
N GLU A 13 -9.69 -3.19 4.69
CA GLU A 13 -9.99 -3.11 6.13
C GLU A 13 -10.36 -4.48 6.71
N SER A 14 -11.02 -5.33 5.91
CA SER A 14 -11.47 -6.66 6.32
C SER A 14 -10.48 -7.80 6.05
N GLU A 15 -9.29 -7.50 5.49
CA GLU A 15 -8.33 -8.52 5.06
C GLU A 15 -7.71 -9.27 6.25
N PRO A 16 -7.91 -10.60 6.38
CA PRO A 16 -7.27 -11.37 7.44
C PRO A 16 -5.80 -11.61 7.13
N GLN A 17 -4.94 -11.35 8.12
CA GLN A 17 -3.50 -11.57 8.03
C GLN A 17 -3.09 -12.90 8.68
N ALA A 18 -1.93 -13.43 8.27
CA ALA A 18 -1.41 -14.70 8.78
C ALA A 18 -1.13 -14.69 10.29
N ASP A 19 -0.91 -13.51 10.90
CA ASP A 19 -0.70 -13.33 12.33
C ASP A 19 -2.01 -13.17 13.13
N GLY A 20 -3.17 -13.34 12.47
CA GLY A 20 -4.49 -13.21 13.09
C GLY A 20 -4.99 -11.77 13.24
N SER A 21 -4.21 -10.78 12.78
CA SER A 21 -4.69 -9.40 12.68
C SER A 21 -5.65 -9.22 11.49
N ILE A 22 -6.51 -8.20 11.57
CA ILE A 22 -7.43 -7.80 10.51
C ILE A 22 -6.99 -6.44 9.98
N GLY A 23 -7.00 -6.30 8.66
CA GLY A 23 -6.58 -5.09 7.97
C GLY A 23 -5.34 -5.31 7.12
N ALA A 24 -5.36 -4.77 5.91
CA ALA A 24 -4.28 -4.89 4.95
C ALA A 24 -3.01 -4.18 5.44
N ARG A 25 -1.86 -4.75 5.08
CA ARG A 25 -0.55 -4.16 5.34
C ARG A 25 -0.15 -3.26 4.17
N CYS A 26 0.56 -2.18 4.50
CA CYS A 26 1.10 -1.27 3.50
C CYS A 26 2.00 -2.03 2.52
N TRP A 27 1.72 -1.90 1.23
CA TRP A 27 2.46 -2.61 0.19
C TRP A 27 3.92 -2.16 0.04
N LEU A 28 4.25 -0.97 0.57
CA LEU A 28 5.58 -0.37 0.53
C LEU A 28 6.45 -0.77 1.73
N CYS A 29 5.93 -0.65 2.95
CA CYS A 29 6.71 -0.90 4.17
C CYS A 29 6.32 -2.19 4.93
N ARG A 30 5.24 -2.86 4.49
CA ARG A 30 4.70 -4.12 5.07
C ARG A 30 4.20 -4.01 6.51
N GLN A 31 4.09 -2.80 7.05
CA GLN A 31 3.49 -2.53 8.37
C GLN A 31 1.95 -2.42 8.28
N PRO A 32 1.22 -2.70 9.36
CA PRO A 32 -0.24 -2.54 9.41
C PRO A 32 -0.67 -1.09 9.12
N ILE A 33 -1.80 -0.93 8.44
CA ILE A 33 -2.41 0.39 8.19
C ILE A 33 -3.47 0.67 9.24
N ASN A 34 -3.55 1.93 9.71
CA ASN A 34 -4.67 2.36 10.53
C ASN A 34 -5.86 2.74 9.64
N PHE A 35 -6.98 2.03 9.81
CA PHE A 35 -8.24 2.31 9.11
C PHE A 35 -9.25 3.10 9.96
N ASP A 36 -8.98 3.33 11.26
CA ASP A 36 -9.90 4.03 12.17
C ASP A 36 -9.80 5.56 12.03
N GLU A 37 -8.63 6.07 11.63
CA GLU A 37 -8.37 7.50 11.46
C GLU A 37 -8.12 7.86 9.99
N ASP A 38 -8.63 9.02 9.55
CA ASP A 38 -8.37 9.61 8.24
C ASP A 38 -7.41 10.81 8.35
N GLY A 39 -6.61 11.06 7.32
CA GLY A 39 -5.75 12.25 7.25
C GLY A 39 -4.47 12.21 8.09
N ARG A 40 -4.14 11.08 8.71
CA ARG A 40 -2.89 10.87 9.46
C ARG A 40 -1.81 10.25 8.58
N GLU A 41 -0.56 10.30 9.03
CA GLU A 41 0.56 9.72 8.28
C GLU A 41 0.41 8.21 8.09
N ASP A 42 -0.13 7.52 9.09
CA ASP A 42 -0.38 6.08 9.11
C ASP A 42 -1.80 5.69 8.66
N SER A 43 -2.59 6.66 8.18
CA SER A 43 -3.93 6.37 7.68
C SER A 43 -3.88 5.68 6.32
N PHE A 44 -4.93 4.92 6.00
CA PHE A 44 -5.10 4.31 4.69
C PHE A 44 -5.12 5.33 3.56
N GLN A 45 -4.36 5.04 2.51
CA GLN A 45 -4.53 5.63 1.19
C GLN A 45 -4.46 4.56 0.10
N LEU A 46 -5.32 4.74 -0.90
CA LEU A 46 -5.25 3.99 -2.15
C LEU A 46 -4.09 4.56 -2.98
N ASP A 47 -3.09 3.72 -3.21
CA ASP A 47 -1.98 3.99 -4.13
C ASP A 47 -2.21 3.23 -5.44
N HIS A 48 -1.55 3.69 -6.50
CA HIS A 48 -1.56 3.06 -7.81
C HIS A 48 -0.20 2.42 -8.08
N TYR A 49 -0.17 1.12 -8.39
CA TYR A 49 1.06 0.43 -8.75
C TYR A 49 1.72 1.10 -9.96
N TYR A 50 0.95 1.33 -11.03
CA TYR A 50 1.27 2.22 -12.14
C TYR A 50 0.76 3.63 -11.86
N PRO A 51 1.65 4.63 -11.63
CA PRO A 51 1.22 5.97 -11.24
C PRO A 51 0.34 6.64 -12.30
N ALA A 52 -0.73 7.28 -11.85
CA ALA A 52 -1.71 7.97 -12.69
C ALA A 52 -1.10 8.98 -13.68
N SER A 53 -0.02 9.66 -13.28
CA SER A 53 0.68 10.64 -14.14
C SER A 53 1.40 10.02 -15.33
N THR A 54 1.69 8.72 -15.28
CA THR A 54 2.44 7.99 -16.31
C THR A 54 1.59 6.96 -17.05
N HIS A 55 0.56 6.43 -16.39
CA HIS A 55 -0.33 5.40 -16.90
C HIS A 55 -1.78 5.75 -16.55
N PRO A 56 -2.33 6.84 -17.11
CA PRO A 56 -3.69 7.30 -16.81
C PRO A 56 -4.76 6.26 -17.18
N GLU A 57 -4.49 5.36 -18.13
CA GLU A 57 -5.38 4.27 -18.54
C GLU A 57 -5.65 3.26 -17.41
N HIS A 58 -4.74 3.14 -16.44
CA HIS A 58 -4.88 2.25 -15.28
C HIS A 58 -5.44 2.96 -14.03
N TYR A 59 -5.90 4.22 -14.17
CA TYR A 59 -6.31 5.01 -13.00
C TYR A 59 -7.55 4.44 -12.28
N GLU A 60 -8.50 3.89 -13.04
CA GLU A 60 -9.74 3.28 -12.51
C GLU A 60 -9.69 1.76 -12.51
N ASP A 61 -8.54 1.15 -12.78
CA ASP A 61 -8.36 -0.31 -12.79
C ASP A 61 -8.14 -0.82 -11.35
N PRO A 62 -9.06 -1.61 -10.76
CA PRO A 62 -8.89 -2.16 -9.42
C PRO A 62 -7.65 -3.05 -9.28
N ALA A 63 -7.21 -3.70 -10.37
CA ALA A 63 -5.98 -4.51 -10.35
C ALA A 63 -4.72 -3.65 -10.12
N ASN A 64 -4.81 -2.35 -10.39
CA ASN A 64 -3.74 -1.39 -10.18
C ASN A 64 -3.72 -0.78 -8.75
N PHE A 65 -4.75 -1.01 -7.93
CA PHE A 65 -4.83 -0.42 -6.59
C PHE A 65 -3.97 -1.17 -5.58
N ARG A 66 -3.34 -0.43 -4.67
CA ARG A 66 -2.53 -0.98 -3.58
C ARG A 66 -2.82 -0.26 -2.25
N PRO A 67 -2.89 -0.99 -1.13
CA PRO A 67 -3.08 -0.39 0.20
C PRO A 67 -1.77 0.22 0.68
N SER A 68 -1.77 1.50 1.03
CA SER A 68 -0.58 2.21 1.51
C SER A 68 -0.89 3.13 2.69
N HIS A 69 0.14 3.49 3.44
CA HIS A 69 0.06 4.64 4.35
C HIS A 69 0.12 5.95 3.54
N GLY A 70 -0.53 7.00 4.04
CA GLY A 70 -0.45 8.33 3.44
C GLY A 70 0.98 8.88 3.35
N SER A 71 1.81 8.65 4.37
CA SER A 71 3.23 9.03 4.37
C SER A 71 4.02 8.30 3.29
N CYS A 72 3.91 6.97 3.25
CA CYS A 72 4.61 6.11 2.30
C CYS A 72 4.22 6.43 0.84
N ASN A 73 2.93 6.64 0.59
CA ASN A 73 2.42 7.01 -0.73
C ASN A 73 3.01 8.35 -1.21
N ARG A 74 2.97 9.35 -0.33
CA ARG A 74 3.53 10.68 -0.61
C ARG A 74 5.04 10.64 -0.86
N GLU A 75 5.78 9.86 -0.07
CA GLU A 75 7.22 9.69 -0.25
C GLU A 75 7.58 8.98 -1.56
N ARG A 76 6.78 7.98 -1.97
CA ARG A 76 6.96 7.28 -3.24
C ARG A 76 6.73 8.21 -4.43
N GLY A 77 5.62 8.96 -4.43
CA GLY A 77 5.20 9.77 -5.55
C GLY A 77 5.04 8.93 -6.83
N ASN A 78 5.65 9.36 -7.93
CA ASN A 78 5.62 8.65 -9.22
C ASN A 78 6.78 7.66 -9.42
N LYS A 79 7.58 7.38 -8.37
CA LYS A 79 8.75 6.52 -8.47
C LYS A 79 8.37 5.05 -8.32
N ALA A 80 9.24 4.16 -8.81
CA ALA A 80 9.14 2.74 -8.48
C ALA A 80 9.19 2.53 -6.96
N PRO A 81 8.49 1.51 -6.41
CA PRO A 81 8.63 1.17 -5.01
C PRO A 81 10.11 0.92 -4.68
N ARG A 82 10.56 1.37 -3.51
CA ARG A 82 11.96 1.14 -3.12
C ARG A 82 12.19 -0.38 -3.09
N PRO A 83 13.27 -0.88 -3.70
CA PRO A 83 13.61 -2.29 -3.55
C PRO A 83 13.78 -2.58 -2.07
N GLY A 84 13.31 -3.74 -1.62
CA GLY A 84 13.56 -4.21 -0.26
C GLY A 84 15.06 -4.20 0.05
N LEU A 85 15.42 -4.19 1.34
CA LEU A 85 16.79 -4.48 1.77
C LEU A 85 17.18 -5.78 1.07
N GLY A 86 18.14 -5.71 0.14
CA GLY A 86 18.47 -6.81 -0.75
C GLY A 86 19.09 -8.00 -0.01
N ILE A 87 19.97 -8.73 -0.69
CA ILE A 87 20.71 -9.81 -0.06
C ILE A 87 21.62 -9.21 1.04
N LEU A 88 21.62 -9.82 2.22
CA LEU A 88 22.55 -9.44 3.29
C LEU A 88 23.98 -9.47 2.75
N SER A 89 24.74 -8.40 2.96
CA SER A 89 26.13 -8.32 2.49
C SER A 89 27.02 -9.43 3.10
N ARG A 90 26.60 -10.02 4.23
CA ARG A 90 27.26 -11.16 4.87
C ARG A 90 26.30 -11.91 5.79
N ASP A 91 26.36 -13.24 5.75
CA ASP A 91 25.78 -14.12 6.77
C ASP A 91 26.77 -14.27 7.94
N TRP A 92 26.32 -14.01 9.17
CA TRP A 92 27.14 -14.05 10.37
C TRP A 92 26.95 -15.32 11.20
N LEU A 93 26.13 -16.26 10.71
CA LEU A 93 25.77 -17.49 11.41
C LEU A 93 26.42 -18.73 10.76
N ALA A 94 27.33 -18.53 9.80
CA ALA A 94 28.15 -19.56 9.16
C ALA A 94 29.48 -19.78 9.89
#